data_AF-A0A6A1VA29-F1
#
_entry.id   AF-A0A6A1VA29-F1
#
_cell.length_a   1.000
_cell.length_b   1.000
_cell.length_c   1.000
_cell.angle_alpha   90.00
_cell.angle_beta   90.00
_cell.angle_gamma   90.00
#
_symmetry.space_group_name_H-M   'P 1'
#
loop_
_entity.id
_entity.type
_entity.pdbx_description
1 polymer ?
#
loop_
_entity_poly.entity_id
_entity_poly.type
_entity_poly.pdbx_seq_one_letter_code
_entity_poly.pdbx_strand_id
1 'polypeptide(L)'
;MDIAIRETFRVAAAVLRNTHHGVAVGAVVQKVAATLPVEGEALAAQLGAAEAKKCEWRQVVLESDSVQVVRAVNSFPRWWISVSAT
;
A
#
# COMPACT_ATOMS: atom_id res chain seq x y z
N MET A 1 4.30 0.67 -13.01
CA MET A 1 4.27 -0.74 -13.43
C MET A 1 5.46 -1.41 -12.76
N ASP A 2 5.23 -2.30 -11.80
CA ASP A 2 6.31 -3.03 -11.11
C ASP A 2 6.29 -4.48 -11.61
N ILE A 3 7.36 -4.91 -12.29
CA ILE A 3 7.53 -6.31 -12.73
C ILE A 3 8.65 -6.92 -11.87
N ALA A 4 8.28 -7.80 -10.94
CA ALA A 4 9.23 -8.63 -10.20
C ALA A 4 8.91 -10.12 -10.39
N ILE A 5 9.76 -10.81 -11.16
CA ILE A 5 9.70 -12.27 -11.36
C ILE A 5 10.73 -12.93 -10.43
N ARG A 6 10.24 -13.59 -9.38
CA ARG A 6 11.04 -14.41 -8.45
C ARG A 6 10.21 -15.64 -8.07
N GLU A 7 10.78 -16.83 -8.26
CA GLU A 7 10.05 -18.10 -8.12
C GLU A 7 9.71 -18.46 -6.66
N THR A 8 10.42 -17.89 -5.68
CA THR A 8 10.38 -18.34 -4.28
C THR A 8 9.84 -17.31 -3.30
N PHE A 9 9.61 -16.06 -3.73
CA PHE A 9 9.14 -15.00 -2.85
C PHE A 9 8.40 -13.91 -3.62
N ARG A 10 7.54 -13.18 -2.91
CA ARG A 10 6.88 -11.98 -3.40
C ARG A 10 7.45 -10.76 -2.68
N VAL A 11 7.18 -9.58 -3.22
CA VAL A 11 7.60 -8.30 -2.63
C VAL A 11 6.34 -7.46 -2.44
N ALA A 12 6.11 -7.02 -1.20
CA ALA A 12 5.13 -6.00 -0.91
C ALA A 12 5.86 -4.66 -0.89
N ALA A 13 5.41 -3.73 -1.72
CA ALA A 13 6.00 -2.40 -1.83
C ALA A 13 4.90 -1.34 -1.72
N ALA A 14 5.18 -0.26 -1.00
CA ALA A 14 4.33 0.91 -0.97
C ALA A 14 5.18 2.16 -1.20
N VAL A 15 4.69 3.05 -2.06
CA VAL A 15 5.31 4.33 -2.38
C VAL A 15 4.40 5.44 -1.90
N LEU A 16 4.95 6.34 -1.08
CA LEU A 16 4.26 7.52 -0.61
C LEU A 16 4.50 8.63 -1.62
N ARG A 17 3.41 9.19 -2.15
CA ARG A 17 3.46 10.30 -3.09
C ARG A 17 2.81 11.52 -2.47
N ASN A 18 3.38 12.70 -2.70
CA ASN A 18 2.71 13.93 -2.31
C ASN A 18 1.51 14.20 -3.23
N THR A 19 0.47 14.83 -2.69
CA THR A 19 -0.79 15.04 -3.42
C THR A 19 -0.67 16.09 -4.53
N HIS A 20 0.24 17.06 -4.38
CA HIS A 20 0.32 18.21 -5.28
C HIS A 20 1.02 17.91 -6.61
N HIS A 21 2.06 17.06 -6.58
CA HIS A 21 2.90 16.80 -7.75
C HIS A 21 3.11 15.31 -8.03
N GLY A 22 2.51 14.42 -7.22
CA GLY A 22 2.71 12.98 -7.34
C GLY A 22 4.15 12.54 -7.06
N VAL A 23 4.98 13.40 -6.47
CA VAL A 23 6.41 13.14 -6.23
C VAL A 23 6.53 12.11 -5.12
N ALA A 24 7.34 11.07 -5.35
CA ALA A 24 7.66 10.10 -4.32
C ALA A 24 8.43 10.76 -3.18
N VAL A 25 7.85 10.74 -1.97
CA VAL A 25 8.43 11.31 -0.74
C VAL A 25 8.89 10.22 0.24
N GLY A 26 8.60 8.97 -0.07
CA GLY A 26 9.03 7.82 0.71
C GLY A 26 8.64 6.51 0.03
N ALA A 27 9.28 5.42 0.44
CA ALA A 27 8.93 4.08 0.01
C ALA A 27 9.30 3.07 1.08
N VAL A 28 8.52 2.00 1.17
CA VAL A 28 8.80 0.85 2.03
C VAL A 28 8.63 -0.43 1.22
N VAL A 29 9.55 -1.36 1.42
CA VAL A 29 9.58 -2.64 0.71
C VAL A 29 9.83 -3.75 1.71
N GLN A 30 9.06 -4.82 1.61
CA GLN A 30 9.25 -6.04 2.39
C GLN A 30 9.21 -7.27 1.50
N LYS A 31 10.22 -8.13 1.66
CA LYS A 31 10.21 -9.48 1.10
C LYS A 31 9.25 -10.36 1.90
N VAL A 32 8.37 -11.07 1.22
CA VAL A 32 7.43 -12.01 1.84
C VAL A 32 7.46 -13.37 1.19
N ALA A 33 7.07 -14.39 1.96
CA ALA A 33 6.81 -15.72 1.44
C ALA A 33 5.79 -15.65 0.29
N ALA A 34 5.77 -16.66 -0.58
CA ALA A 34 4.81 -16.71 -1.68
C ALA A 34 3.37 -16.77 -1.13
N THR A 35 2.72 -15.61 -1.06
CA THR A 35 1.32 -15.43 -0.66
C THR A 35 0.43 -15.30 -1.89
N LEU A 36 -0.90 -15.36 -1.69
CA LEU A 36 -1.87 -15.01 -2.74
C LEU A 36 -1.68 -13.54 -3.15
N PRO A 37 -2.00 -13.15 -4.40
CA PRO A 37 -1.87 -11.76 -4.86
C PRO A 37 -2.57 -10.74 -3.93
N VAL A 38 -3.81 -11.03 -3.52
CA VAL A 38 -4.60 -10.19 -2.62
C VAL A 38 -3.96 -10.01 -1.24
N GLU A 39 -3.27 -11.03 -0.73
CA GLU A 39 -2.54 -10.95 0.54
C GLU A 39 -1.31 -10.04 0.41
N GLY A 40 -0.65 -10.07 -0.75
CA GLY A 40 0.46 -9.18 -1.06
C GLY A 40 0.03 -7.71 -1.13
N GLU A 41 -1.11 -7.43 -1.76
CA GLU A 41 -1.69 -6.09 -1.84
C GLU A 41 -2.15 -5.58 -0.47
N ALA A 42 -2.81 -6.42 0.32
CA ALA A 42 -3.21 -6.09 1.68
C ALA A 42 -1.99 -5.78 2.57
N LEU A 43 -0.90 -6.54 2.41
CA LEU A 43 0.34 -6.28 3.12
C LEU A 43 1.02 -4.99 2.65
N ALA A 44 1.06 -4.73 1.35
CA ALA A 44 1.57 -3.47 0.81
C ALA A 44 0.80 -2.27 1.37
N ALA A 45 -0.53 -2.37 1.44
CA ALA A 45 -1.38 -1.38 2.06
C ALA A 45 -1.05 -1.14 3.54
N GLN A 46 -0.87 -2.21 4.31
CA GLN A 46 -0.49 -2.13 5.72
C GLN A 46 0.89 -1.48 5.90
N LEU A 47 1.87 -1.86 5.08
CA LEU A 47 3.22 -1.31 5.11
C LEU A 47 3.22 0.19 4.77
N GLY A 48 2.53 0.58 3.71
CA GLY A 48 2.39 1.99 3.32
C GLY A 48 1.76 2.84 4.42
N ALA A 49 0.69 2.34 5.05
CA ALA A 49 0.06 3.02 6.18
C ALA A 49 0.99 3.16 7.40
N ALA A 50 1.74 2.10 7.71
CA ALA A 50 2.71 2.13 8.81
C ALA A 50 3.85 3.12 8.54
N GLU A 51 4.36 3.16 7.31
CA GLU A 51 5.41 4.09 6.90
C GLU A 51 4.92 5.53 6.90
N ALA A 52 3.70 5.78 6.40
CA ALA A 52 3.10 7.11 6.43
C ALA A 52 2.93 7.63 7.87
N LYS A 53 2.57 6.74 8.80
CA LYS A 53 2.51 7.08 10.23
C LYS A 53 3.89 7.44 10.80
N LYS A 54 4.96 6.72 10.44
CA LYS A 54 6.33 7.05 10.88
C LYS A 54 6.80 8.41 10.34
N CYS A 55 6.40 8.75 9.12
CA CYS A 55 6.67 10.05 8.51
C CYS A 55 5.70 11.16 8.97
N GLU A 56 4.87 10.91 10.01
CA GLU A 56 3.95 11.87 10.62
C GLU A 56 2.87 12.43 9.68
N TRP A 57 2.54 11.71 8.60
CA TRP A 57 1.43 12.11 7.72
C TRP A 57 0.09 11.91 8.43
N ARG A 58 -0.69 13.00 8.48
CA ARG A 58 -1.99 13.02 9.19
C ARG A 58 -3.15 12.48 8.35
N GLN A 59 -3.01 12.51 7.03
CA GLN A 59 -4.01 12.03 6.09
C GLN A 59 -3.29 11.31 4.95
N VAL A 60 -3.76 10.11 4.65
CA VAL A 60 -3.19 9.26 3.60
C VAL A 60 -4.33 8.76 2.73
N VAL A 61 -4.16 8.91 1.42
CA VAL A 61 -5.00 8.24 0.42
C VAL A 61 -4.26 6.99 -0.02
N LEU A 62 -4.87 5.84 0.19
CA LEU A 62 -4.39 4.58 -0.35
C LEU A 62 -4.96 4.39 -1.74
N GLU A 63 -4.10 4.22 -2.74
CA GLU A 63 -4.50 3.89 -4.10
C GLU A 63 -4.32 2.39 -4.32
N SER A 64 -5.36 1.71 -4.77
CA SER A 64 -5.31 0.28 -5.11
C SER A 64 -6.28 -0.03 -6.24
N ASP A 65 -5.84 -0.87 -7.17
CA ASP A 65 -6.65 -1.48 -8.24
C ASP A 65 -7.47 -2.70 -7.74
N SER A 66 -7.19 -3.17 -6.52
CA SER A 66 -7.85 -4.32 -5.92
C SER A 66 -9.11 -3.92 -5.16
N VAL A 67 -10.27 -4.18 -5.78
CA VAL A 67 -11.59 -3.96 -5.16
C VAL A 67 -11.72 -4.64 -3.79
N GLN A 68 -11.09 -5.80 -3.61
CA GLN A 68 -11.11 -6.56 -2.36
C GLN A 68 -10.35 -5.82 -1.24
N VAL A 69 -9.17 -5.30 -1.55
CA VAL A 69 -8.37 -4.50 -0.59
C VAL A 69 -9.08 -3.18 -0.28
N VAL A 70 -9.63 -2.51 -1.28
CA VAL A 70 -10.41 -1.26 -1.08
C VAL A 70 -11.58 -1.50 -0.13
N ARG A 71 -12.36 -2.58 -0.35
CA ARG A 71 -13.48 -2.95 0.53
C ARG A 71 -13.01 -3.31 1.94
N ALA A 72 -11.93 -4.07 2.07
CA ALA A 72 -11.39 -4.49 3.35
C ALA A 72 -10.96 -3.28 4.19
N VAL A 73 -10.19 -2.35 3.61
CA VAL A 73 -9.74 -1.16 4.33
C VAL A 73 -10.91 -0.23 4.67
N ASN A 74 -11.87 -0.04 3.77
CA ASN A 74 -13.07 0.77 4.03
C ASN A 74 -13.98 0.16 5.10
N SER A 75 -13.97 -1.17 5.28
CA SER A 75 -14.75 -1.86 6.31
C SER A 75 -14.14 -1.73 7.71
N PHE A 76 -12.88 -1.32 7.82
CA PHE A 76 -12.20 -1.03 9.08
C PHE A 76 -11.80 0.45 9.14
N PRO A 77 -12.76 1.38 9.25
CA PRO A 77 -12.50 2.80 9.12
C PRO A 77 -11.52 3.29 10.20
N ARG A 78 -10.33 3.68 9.76
CA ARG A 78 -9.40 4.52 10.52
C ARG A 78 -9.52 5.92 9.98
N TRP A 79 -9.92 6.89 10.81
CA TRP A 79 -10.29 8.25 10.37
C TRP A 79 -9.18 9.05 9.66
N TRP A 80 -7.95 8.53 9.60
CA TRP A 80 -6.78 9.15 8.97
C TRP A 80 -6.32 8.46 7.68
N ILE A 81 -6.93 7.34 7.29
CA ILE A 81 -6.68 6.64 6.02
C ILE A 81 -7.98 6.62 5.22
N SER A 82 -7.94 7.18 4.02
CA SER A 82 -8.98 6.99 3.00
C SER A 82 -8.44 6.11 1.88
N VAL A 83 -9.33 5.43 1.16
CA VAL A 83 -8.93 4.60 0.02
C VAL A 83 -9.63 5.06 -1.24
N SER A 84 -8.87 5.20 -2.32
CA SER A 84 -9.35 5.48 -3.67
C SER A 84 -9.07 4.30 -4.57
N ALA A 85 -10.07 3.88 -5.35
CA ALA A 85 -9.86 2.92 -6.43
C ALA A 85 -9.39 3.68 -7.69
N THR A 86 -8.37 3.17 -8.36
CA THR A 86 -7.87 3.67 -9.65
C THR A 86 -8.18 2.70 -10.78
#